data_AF-A0A2V9V262-F1
#
_entry.id   AF-A0A2V9V262-F1
#
_cell.length_a   1.000
_cell.length_b   1.000
_cell.length_c   1.000
_cell.angle_alpha   90.00
_cell.angle_beta   90.00
_cell.angle_gamma   90.00
#
_symmetry.space_group_name_H-M   'P 1'
#
loop_
_entity.id
_entity.type
_entity.pdbx_description
1 polymer ?
#
loop_
_entity_poly.entity_id
_entity_poly.type
_entity_poly.pdbx_seq_one_letter_code
_entity_poly.pdbx_strand_id
1 'polypeptide(L)' 'MKFLRRWKTRILLVFAVVGPGFITANVDNDANGIFTYSLAGAKYGHYLLWTLI' A
#
# COMPACT_ATOMS: atom_id res chain seq x y z
N MET A 1 17.08 -17.56 -25.52
CA MET A 1 17.56 -16.42 -24.71
C MET A 1 16.75 -15.11 -24.85
N LYS A 2 16.16 -14.77 -26.01
CA LYS A 2 15.35 -13.54 -26.18
C LYS A 2 14.08 -13.48 -25.29
N PHE A 3 13.44 -14.63 -25.05
CA PHE A 3 12.26 -14.73 -24.17
C PHE A 3 12.57 -14.34 -22.72
N LEU A 4 13.60 -14.94 -22.12
CA LEU A 4 14.07 -14.61 -20.77
C LEU A 4 14.41 -13.12 -20.62
N ARG A 5 15.04 -12.53 -21.65
CA ARG A 5 15.37 -11.09 -21.66
C ARG A 5 14.11 -10.22 -21.62
N ARG A 6 13.07 -10.59 -22.38
CA ARG A 6 11.79 -9.85 -22.41
C ARG A 6 11.08 -9.90 -21.06
N TRP A 7 11.06 -11.05 -20.39
CA TRP A 7 10.46 -11.18 -19.05
C TRP A 7 11.23 -10.41 -17.98
N LYS A 8 12.57 -10.46 -17.99
CA LYS A 8 13.40 -9.67 -17.09
C LYS A 8 13.12 -8.18 -17.22
N THR A 9 13.02 -7.66 -18.45
CA THR A 9 12.71 -6.24 -18.69
C THR A 9 11.32 -5.87 -18.19
N ARG A 10 10.30 -6.71 -18.42
CA ARG A 10 8.93 -6.46 -17.91
C ARG A 10 8.90 -6.39 -16.38
N ILE A 11 9.57 -7.31 -15.70
CA ILE A 11 9.63 -7.35 -14.23
C ILE A 11 10.34 -6.11 -13.69
N LEU A 12 11.46 -5.72 -14.28
CA LEU A 12 12.20 -4.51 -13.87
C LEU A 12 11.35 -3.24 -14.04
N LEU A 13 10.56 -3.14 -15.11
CA LEU A 13 9.64 -2.02 -15.31
C LEU A 13 8.54 -1.97 -14.24
N VAL A 14 8.02 -3.12 -13.82
CA VAL A 14 7.05 -3.18 -12.70
C VAL A 14 7.71 -2.67 -11.42
N PHE A 15 8.88 -3.17 -11.06
CA PHE A 15 9.58 -2.72 -9.85
C PHE A 15 9.97 -1.24 -9.89
N ALA A 16 10.27 -0.69 -11.06
CA ALA A 16 10.56 0.73 -11.23
C ALA A 16 9.37 1.63 -10.87
N VAL A 17 8.14 1.17 -11.08
CA VAL A 17 6.91 1.92 -10.75
C VAL A 17 6.38 1.56 -9.35
N VAL A 18 6.55 0.31 -8.92
CA VAL A 18 6.14 -0.15 -7.58
C VAL A 18 6.95 0.55 -6.48
N GLY A 19 8.24 0.84 -6.70
CA GLY A 19 9.10 1.49 -5.70
C GLY A 19 8.52 2.80 -5.15
N PRO A 20 8.26 3.82 -5.98
CA PRO A 20 7.65 5.07 -5.55
C PRO A 20 6.28 4.87 -4.89
N GLY A 21 5.41 4.02 -5.46
CA GLY A 21 4.08 3.75 -4.89
C GLY A 21 4.13 3.06 -3.53
N PHE A 22 5.11 2.17 -3.32
CA PHE A 22 5.34 1.51 -2.04
C PHE A 22 5.81 2.49 -0.96
N ILE A 23 6.67 3.45 -1.33
CA ILE A 23 7.14 4.50 -0.41
C ILE A 23 5.96 5.37 0.04
N THR A 24 5.11 5.83 -0.90
CA THR A 24 3.96 6.68 -0.56
C THR A 24 2.88 5.91 0.20
N ALA A 25 2.65 4.64 -0.10
CA ALA A 25 1.69 3.81 0.63
C ALA A 25 2.05 3.61 2.11
N ASN A 26 3.34 3.68 2.46
CA ASN A 26 3.76 3.60 3.87
C ASN A 26 3.50 4.89 4.64
N VAL A 27 3.35 6.04 3.97
CA VAL A 27 3.03 7.31 4.63
C VAL A 27 1.64 7.26 5.26
N ASP A 28 0.71 6.52 4.67
CA ASP A 28 -0.66 6.35 5.20
C ASP A 28 -0.73 5.48 6.47
N ASN A 29 0.37 4.83 6.85
CA ASN A 29 0.48 4.00 8.06
C ASN A 29 1.35 4.67 9.14
N ASP A 30 1.27 5.99 9.24
CA ASP A 30 1.95 6.74 10.29
C ASP A 30 1.28 6.57 11.68
N ALA A 31 1.94 7.08 12.71
CA ALA A 31 1.44 6.96 14.09
C ALA A 31 0.07 7.62 14.29
N ASN A 32 -0.23 8.71 13.57
CA ASN A 32 -1.51 9.41 13.68
C ASN A 32 -2.66 8.60 13.06
N GLY A 33 -2.43 7.98 11.89
CA GLY A 33 -3.38 7.06 11.27
C GLY A 33 -3.69 5.91 12.21
N ILE A 34 -2.66 5.24 12.75
CA ILE A 34 -2.82 4.12 13.70
C ILE A 34 -3.65 4.55 14.91
N PHE A 35 -3.33 5.69 15.53
CA PHE A 35 -4.09 6.19 16.69
C PHE A 35 -5.56 6.46 16.35
N THR A 36 -5.82 7.14 15.24
CA THR A 36 -7.16 7.54 14.81
C THR A 36 -8.03 6.33 14.51
N TYR A 37 -7.52 5.37 13.73
CA TYR A 37 -8.25 4.16 13.39
C TYR A 37 -8.47 3.26 14.61
N SER A 38 -7.50 3.17 15.52
CA SER A 38 -7.64 2.41 16.76
C SER A 38 -8.70 3.01 17.67
N LEU A 39 -8.71 4.34 17.83
CA LEU A 39 -9.72 5.04 18.62
C LEU A 39 -11.12 4.93 17.99
N ALA A 40 -11.21 5.05 16.66
CA ALA A 40 -12.46 4.89 15.93
C ALA A 40 -13.00 3.44 16.06
N GLY A 41 -12.13 2.43 15.93
CA GLY A 41 -12.49 1.03 16.13
C GLY A 41 -12.94 0.72 17.56
N ALA A 42 -12.27 1.31 18.57
CA ALA A 42 -12.68 1.15 19.97
C ALA A 42 -14.06 1.77 20.27
N LYS A 43 -14.41 2.88 19.60
CA LYS A 43 -15.69 3.58 19.81
C LYS A 43 -16.84 3.03 18.96
N TYR A 44 -16.57 2.67 17.71
CA TYR A 44 -17.59 2.37 16.71
C TYR A 44 -17.52 0.94 16.17
N GLY A 45 -16.61 0.10 16.66
CA GLY A 45 -16.41 -1.25 16.14
C GLY A 45 -16.20 -1.24 14.63
N HIS A 46 -16.97 -2.05 13.91
CA HIS A 46 -16.83 -2.23 12.46
C HIS A 46 -17.68 -1.28 11.61
N TYR A 47 -18.50 -0.40 12.22
CA TYR A 47 -19.44 0.46 11.48
C TYR A 47 -18.76 1.43 10.50
N LEU A 48 -17.49 1.76 10.72
CA LEU A 48 -16.75 2.73 9.91
C LEU A 48 -15.73 2.08 8.94
N LEU A 49 -15.69 0.75 8.81
CA LEU A 49 -14.72 0.09 7.91
C LEU A 49 -14.83 0.54 6.45
N TRP A 50 -16.02 0.93 6.00
CA TRP A 50 -16.24 1.43 4.64
C TRP A 50 -15.47 2.73 4.33
N THR A 51 -14.96 3.44 5.35
CA THR A 51 -14.15 4.64 5.15
C THR A 51 -12.70 4.34 4.76
N LEU A 52 -12.26 3.08 4.87
CA LEU A 52 -10.90 2.61 4.56
C LEU A 52 -10.77 2.01 3.15
N ILE A 53 -11.62 2.43 2.20
CA ILE A 53 -11.66 1.93 0.81
C ILE A 53 -10.67 2.67 -0.07
#